data_AF-A0A370BK87-F1
#
_entry.id   AF-A0A370BK87-F1
#
_cell.length_a   1.000
_cell.length_b   1.000
_cell.length_c   1.000
_cell.angle_alpha   90.00
_cell.angle_beta   90.00
_cell.angle_gamma   90.00
#
_symmetry.space_group_name_H-M   'P 1'
#
loop_
_entity.id
_entity.type
_entity.pdbx_description
1 polymer ?
#
loop_
_entity_poly.entity_id
_entity_poly.type
_entity_poly.pdbx_seq_one_letter_code
_entity_poly.pdbx_strand_id
1 'polypeptide(L)'
;MVLRYHPCPSISELIPDEDTLELYRQHELAGHGETGLSGLSLKEKQVIERLQARQQDLPLLNMLLQALRIPGLRPGFMAGNINRLLRMKCPHEHAHYIQHILNVWAYIMGPQHVSDLDAESVRLLQGRSPVWSTTDHDFIRRLLSIGVLFPGVTDPERR
;
A
#
# COMPACT_ATOMS: atom_id res chain seq x y z
N MET A 1 23.63 19.88 25.24
CA MET A 1 22.39 19.31 24.68
C MET A 1 22.47 17.81 24.85
N VAL A 2 21.73 17.25 25.82
CA VAL A 2 21.82 15.83 26.19
C VAL A 2 20.86 15.06 25.29
N LEU A 3 21.39 14.24 24.39
CA LEU A 3 20.60 13.30 23.59
C LEU A 3 20.02 12.25 24.56
N ARG A 4 18.72 12.34 24.85
CA ARG A 4 18.01 11.30 25.59
C ARG A 4 17.90 10.09 24.69
N TYR A 5 18.58 9.01 25.06
CA TYR A 5 18.42 7.70 24.45
C TYR A 5 17.03 7.19 24.83
N HIS A 6 16.10 7.20 23.88
CA HIS A 6 14.86 6.44 24.00
C HIS A 6 15.15 5.01 23.55
N PRO A 7 14.87 3.99 24.38
CA PRO A 7 15.01 2.60 23.94
C PRO A 7 14.17 2.36 22.70
N CYS A 8 14.77 1.69 21.72
CA CYS A 8 14.19 1.37 20.42
C CYS A 8 13.03 0.37 20.62
N PRO A 9 11.77 0.69 20.25
CA PRO A 9 10.78 -0.36 20.07
C PRO A 9 11.27 -1.26 18.93
N SER A 10 11.25 -2.57 19.13
CA SER A 10 11.67 -3.51 18.10
C SER A 10 10.81 -3.33 16.84
N ILE A 11 11.33 -3.63 15.64
CA ILE A 11 10.53 -3.62 14.40
C ILE A 11 9.23 -4.43 14.56
N SER A 12 9.27 -5.49 15.39
CA SER A 12 8.13 -6.33 15.75
C SER A 12 7.04 -5.60 16.54
N GLU A 13 7.33 -4.48 17.21
CA GLU A 13 6.35 -3.65 17.93
C GLU A 13 5.65 -2.61 17.02
N LEU A 14 6.21 -2.36 15.84
CA LEU A 14 5.65 -1.45 14.83
C LEU A 14 4.87 -2.18 13.73
N ILE A 15 5.02 -3.51 13.65
CA ILE A 15 4.29 -4.38 12.74
C ILE A 15 3.06 -4.90 13.50
N PRO A 16 1.84 -4.77 12.95
CA PRO A 16 0.66 -5.37 13.55
C PRO A 16 0.88 -6.87 13.77
N ASP A 17 0.51 -7.38 14.93
CA ASP A 17 0.62 -8.81 15.24
C ASP A 17 -0.22 -9.66 14.26
N GLU A 18 0.06 -10.97 14.22
CA GLU A 18 -0.56 -11.91 13.28
C GLU A 18 -2.10 -11.89 13.39
N ASP A 19 -2.66 -11.64 14.58
CA ASP A 19 -4.12 -11.56 14.78
C ASP A 19 -4.70 -10.29 14.17
N THR A 20 -3.99 -9.16 14.30
CA THR A 20 -4.33 -7.89 13.63
C THR A 20 -4.23 -8.02 12.10
N LEU A 21 -3.22 -8.74 11.60
CA LEU A 21 -3.08 -9.05 10.17
C LEU A 21 -4.16 -10.01 9.66
N GLU A 22 -4.61 -10.98 10.45
CA GLU A 22 -5.74 -11.87 10.13
C GLU A 22 -7.07 -11.11 10.09
N LEU A 23 -7.30 -10.17 11.01
CA LEU A 23 -8.44 -9.24 10.94
C LEU A 23 -8.45 -8.42 9.64
N TYR A 24 -7.30 -7.94 9.19
CA TYR A 24 -7.18 -7.24 7.90
C TYR A 24 -7.43 -8.18 6.72
N ARG A 25 -6.94 -9.42 6.77
CA ARG A 25 -7.16 -10.46 5.76
C ARG A 25 -8.62 -10.87 5.63
N GLN A 26 -9.37 -10.87 6.74
CA GLN A 26 -10.81 -11.15 6.77
C GLN A 26 -11.64 -10.03 6.14
N HIS A 27 -11.22 -8.76 6.26
CA HIS A 27 -11.90 -7.62 5.63
C HIS A 27 -11.61 -7.50 4.12
N GLU A 28 -10.48 -8.02 3.63
CA GLU A 28 -10.11 -8.03 2.20
C GLU A 28 -11.04 -8.92 1.34
N LEU A 29 -11.75 -9.90 1.92
CA LEU A 29 -12.59 -10.86 1.18
C LEU A 29 -14.05 -10.42 1.00
N ALA A 30 -14.53 -9.37 1.67
CA ALA A 30 -15.94 -8.99 1.67
C ALA A 30 -16.36 -8.04 0.52
N GLY A 31 -15.41 -7.56 -0.30
CA GLY A 31 -15.64 -6.55 -1.33
C GLY A 31 -15.92 -7.11 -2.73
N HIS A 32 -16.97 -7.92 -2.90
CA HIS A 32 -17.45 -8.35 -4.23
C HIS A 32 -17.96 -7.16 -5.05
N GLY A 33 -17.21 -6.79 -6.10
CA GLY A 33 -17.63 -5.83 -7.11
C GLY A 33 -16.53 -5.54 -8.11
N GLU A 34 -16.81 -5.78 -9.40
CA GLU A 34 -15.92 -5.65 -10.56
C GLU A 34 -15.51 -4.21 -10.91
N THR A 35 -15.91 -3.23 -10.11
CA THR A 35 -15.81 -1.78 -10.38
C THR A 35 -14.41 -1.18 -10.24
N GLY A 36 -13.43 -1.91 -9.68
CA GLY A 36 -12.09 -1.38 -9.37
C GLY A 36 -11.08 -1.35 -10.53
N LEU A 37 -11.36 -2.01 -11.66
CA LEU A 37 -10.37 -2.23 -12.74
C LEU A 37 -10.64 -1.43 -14.02
N SER A 38 -11.70 -0.61 -14.04
CA SER A 38 -12.13 0.16 -15.22
C SER A 38 -11.10 1.17 -15.72
N GLY A 39 -10.08 1.50 -14.93
CA GLY A 39 -8.99 2.42 -15.28
C GLY A 39 -7.71 1.77 -15.84
N LEU A 40 -7.68 0.43 -16.00
CA LEU A 40 -6.48 -0.25 -16.50
C LEU A 40 -6.32 -0.07 -18.02
N SER A 41 -5.09 0.21 -18.43
CA SER A 41 -4.67 0.24 -19.83
C SER A 41 -4.73 -1.15 -20.46
N LEU A 42 -4.75 -1.19 -21.80
CA LEU A 42 -4.73 -2.46 -22.56
C LEU A 42 -3.52 -3.34 -22.18
N LYS A 43 -2.35 -2.73 -21.96
CA LYS A 43 -1.13 -3.46 -21.58
C LYS A 43 -1.26 -4.11 -20.20
N GLU A 44 -1.88 -3.42 -19.24
CA GLU A 44 -2.10 -3.97 -17.90
C GLU A 44 -3.09 -5.13 -17.92
N LYS A 45 -4.18 -4.99 -18.69
CA LYS A 45 -5.16 -6.07 -18.91
C LYS A 45 -4.51 -7.32 -19.51
N GLN A 46 -3.66 -7.16 -20.53
CA GLN A 46 -2.92 -8.27 -21.13
C GLN A 46 -1.94 -8.96 -20.16
N VAL A 47 -1.38 -8.23 -19.18
CA VAL A 47 -0.53 -8.85 -18.15
C VAL A 47 -1.38 -9.67 -17.19
N ILE A 48 -2.54 -9.14 -16.76
CA ILE A 48 -3.48 -9.86 -15.90
C ILE A 48 -3.94 -11.16 -16.57
N GLU A 49 -4.35 -11.12 -17.84
CA GLU A 49 -4.76 -12.31 -18.60
C GLU A 49 -3.65 -13.38 -18.66
N ARG A 50 -2.39 -12.95 -18.86
CA ARG A 50 -1.24 -13.88 -18.86
C ARG A 50 -1.01 -14.54 -17.51
N LEU A 51 -1.26 -13.81 -16.42
CA LEU A 51 -1.13 -14.35 -15.06
C LEU A 51 -2.26 -15.31 -14.73
N GLN A 52 -3.49 -15.00 -15.16
CA GLN A 52 -4.64 -15.90 -15.01
C GLN A 52 -4.41 -17.25 -15.68
N ALA A 53 -3.72 -17.27 -16.82
CA ALA A 53 -3.41 -18.50 -17.55
C ALA A 53 -2.38 -19.41 -16.82
N ARG A 54 -1.76 -18.96 -15.71
CA ARG A 54 -0.67 -19.68 -15.03
C ARG A 54 -1.00 -19.91 -13.56
N GLN A 55 -1.29 -21.16 -13.20
CA GLN A 55 -1.69 -21.52 -11.84
C GLN A 55 -0.68 -21.05 -10.76
N GLN A 56 0.62 -21.16 -11.04
CA GLN A 56 1.68 -20.72 -10.12
C GLN A 56 1.70 -19.21 -9.85
N ASP A 57 1.10 -18.40 -10.72
CA ASP A 57 1.09 -16.94 -10.61
C ASP A 57 -0.20 -16.43 -9.93
N LEU A 58 -1.15 -17.31 -9.58
CA LEU A 58 -2.42 -16.93 -8.94
C LEU A 58 -2.26 -16.17 -7.62
N PRO A 59 -1.34 -16.54 -6.69
CA PRO A 59 -1.15 -15.77 -5.47
C PRO A 59 -0.72 -14.33 -5.74
N LEU A 60 0.20 -14.14 -6.69
CA LEU A 60 0.67 -12.83 -7.12
C LEU A 60 -0.46 -12.04 -7.78
N LEU A 61 -1.22 -12.68 -8.68
CA LEU A 61 -2.35 -12.06 -9.34
C LEU A 61 -3.38 -11.54 -8.34
N ASN A 62 -3.76 -12.35 -7.34
CA ASN A 62 -4.73 -11.94 -6.33
C ASN A 62 -4.26 -10.68 -5.61
N MET A 63 -3.01 -10.65 -5.15
CA MET A 63 -2.44 -9.48 -4.46
C MET A 63 -2.32 -8.25 -5.36
N LEU A 64 -1.93 -8.43 -6.62
CA LEU A 64 -1.89 -7.34 -7.60
C LEU A 64 -3.28 -6.74 -7.82
N LEU A 65 -4.32 -7.57 -7.95
CA LEU A 65 -5.68 -7.09 -8.10
C LEU A 65 -6.14 -6.29 -6.87
N GLN A 66 -5.79 -6.72 -5.66
CA GLN A 66 -6.05 -5.94 -4.43
C GLN A 66 -5.39 -4.56 -4.48
N ALA A 67 -4.08 -4.51 -4.79
CA ALA A 67 -3.35 -3.26 -4.89
C ALA A 67 -3.89 -2.31 -5.98
N LEU A 68 -4.30 -2.85 -7.13
CA LEU A 68 -4.85 -2.06 -8.23
C LEU A 68 -6.24 -1.47 -7.92
N ARG A 69 -6.96 -1.99 -6.91
CA ARG A 69 -8.23 -1.39 -6.46
C ARG A 69 -8.00 -0.06 -5.73
N ILE A 70 -6.82 0.15 -5.15
CA ILE A 70 -6.46 1.38 -4.43
C ILE A 70 -5.87 2.39 -5.43
N PRO A 71 -6.57 3.49 -5.76
CA PRO A 71 -6.14 4.40 -6.81
C PRO A 71 -4.72 4.95 -6.61
N GLY A 72 -4.36 5.29 -5.36
CA GLY A 72 -3.04 5.83 -5.04
C GLY A 72 -1.87 4.86 -5.26
N LEU A 73 -2.11 3.54 -5.24
CA LEU A 73 -1.04 2.55 -5.42
C LEU A 73 -0.82 2.16 -6.89
N ARG A 74 -1.79 2.39 -7.77
CA ARG A 74 -1.73 1.99 -9.19
C ARG A 74 -0.44 2.40 -9.92
N PRO A 75 0.12 3.63 -9.74
CA PRO A 75 1.35 4.01 -10.43
C PRO A 75 2.56 3.13 -10.09
N GLY A 76 2.59 2.53 -8.89
CA GLY A 76 3.63 1.56 -8.51
C GLY A 76 3.53 0.24 -9.28
N PHE A 77 2.34 -0.11 -9.75
CA PHE A 77 2.01 -1.40 -10.37
C PHE A 77 1.70 -1.31 -11.87
N MET A 78 2.27 -0.33 -12.59
CA MET A 78 2.12 -0.28 -14.04
C MET A 78 2.71 -1.53 -14.72
N ALA A 79 2.21 -1.87 -15.92
CA ALA A 79 2.61 -3.08 -16.65
C ALA A 79 4.13 -3.27 -16.79
N GLY A 80 4.91 -2.19 -16.91
CA GLY A 80 6.38 -2.27 -16.95
C GLY A 80 6.98 -2.85 -15.66
N ASN A 81 6.48 -2.41 -14.50
CA ASN A 81 6.92 -2.89 -13.20
C ASN A 81 6.44 -4.33 -12.96
N ILE A 82 5.17 -4.64 -13.29
CA ILE A 82 4.66 -6.01 -13.16
C ILE A 82 5.50 -6.97 -14.00
N ASN A 83 5.74 -6.66 -15.28
CA ASN A 83 6.58 -7.51 -16.14
C ASN A 83 8.00 -7.71 -15.59
N ARG A 84 8.55 -6.72 -14.87
CA ARG A 84 9.86 -6.86 -14.20
C ARG A 84 9.79 -7.87 -13.05
N LEU A 85 8.75 -7.82 -12.22
CA LEU A 85 8.53 -8.77 -11.12
C LEU A 85 8.37 -10.20 -11.66
N LEU A 86 7.60 -10.38 -12.74
CA LEU A 86 7.36 -11.70 -13.34
C LEU A 86 8.61 -12.39 -13.87
N ARG A 87 9.67 -11.64 -14.22
CA ARG A 87 10.93 -12.25 -14.68
C ARG A 87 11.68 -12.98 -13.57
N MET A 88 11.44 -12.65 -12.31
CA MET A 88 12.18 -13.23 -11.18
C MET A 88 11.62 -14.60 -10.73
N LYS A 89 10.49 -15.04 -11.29
CA LYS A 89 9.89 -16.37 -11.08
C LYS A 89 9.65 -16.77 -9.60
N CYS A 90 9.44 -15.78 -8.73
CA CYS A 90 9.15 -15.98 -7.30
C CYS A 90 7.77 -15.41 -6.93
N PRO A 91 6.66 -15.93 -7.50
CA PRO A 91 5.33 -15.31 -7.37
C PRO A 91 4.85 -15.23 -5.91
N HIS A 92 5.24 -16.17 -5.05
CA HIS A 92 4.85 -16.18 -3.63
C HIS A 92 5.51 -15.04 -2.86
N GLU A 93 6.81 -14.83 -3.06
CA GLU A 93 7.56 -13.76 -2.41
C GLU A 93 7.04 -12.39 -2.85
N HIS A 94 6.72 -12.22 -4.14
CA HIS A 94 6.08 -11.00 -4.63
C HIS A 94 4.71 -10.78 -4.01
N ALA A 95 3.87 -11.82 -3.96
CA ALA A 95 2.56 -11.74 -3.32
C ALA A 95 2.70 -11.30 -1.85
N HIS A 96 3.66 -11.87 -1.13
CA HIS A 96 3.96 -11.53 0.25
C HIS A 96 4.35 -10.05 0.42
N TYR A 97 5.25 -9.52 -0.41
CA TYR A 97 5.64 -8.11 -0.34
C TYR A 97 4.49 -7.16 -0.71
N ILE A 98 3.66 -7.52 -1.68
CA ILE A 98 2.48 -6.72 -2.02
C ILE A 98 1.49 -6.72 -0.86
N GLN A 99 1.22 -7.87 -0.25
CA GLN A 99 0.40 -7.96 0.96
C GLN A 99 0.97 -7.07 2.07
N HIS A 100 2.29 -7.10 2.30
CA HIS A 100 2.92 -6.25 3.30
C HIS A 100 2.71 -4.76 3.00
N ILE A 101 2.86 -4.33 1.74
CA ILE A 101 2.57 -2.95 1.33
C ILE A 101 1.11 -2.58 1.64
N LEU A 102 0.16 -3.46 1.32
CA LEU A 102 -1.26 -3.24 1.61
C LEU A 102 -1.50 -3.09 3.12
N ASN A 103 -0.93 -3.96 3.93
CA ASN A 103 -1.05 -3.94 5.39
C ASN A 103 -0.47 -2.65 5.99
N VAL A 104 0.68 -2.18 5.48
CA VAL A 104 1.27 -0.91 5.93
C VAL A 104 0.35 0.27 5.60
N TRP A 105 -0.24 0.31 4.42
CA TRP A 105 -1.19 1.38 4.07
C TRP A 105 -2.50 1.29 4.87
N ALA A 106 -2.99 0.08 5.14
CA ALA A 106 -4.13 -0.14 6.03
C ALA A 106 -3.84 0.30 7.46
N TYR A 107 -2.62 0.06 7.96
CA TYR A 107 -2.18 0.53 9.26
C TYR A 107 -2.09 2.07 9.33
N ILE A 108 -1.49 2.70 8.31
CA ILE A 108 -1.33 4.17 8.26
C ILE A 108 -2.69 4.88 8.14
N MET A 109 -3.56 4.40 7.26
CA MET A 109 -4.83 5.09 6.95
C MET A 109 -6.00 4.65 7.84
N GLY A 110 -5.93 3.45 8.41
CA GLY A 110 -7.10 2.71 8.86
C GLY A 110 -7.76 1.95 7.70
N PRO A 111 -8.20 0.69 7.89
CA PRO A 111 -8.72 -0.17 6.81
C PRO A 111 -9.84 0.45 5.99
N GLN A 112 -10.73 1.18 6.65
CA GLN A 112 -11.90 1.83 6.04
C GLN A 112 -11.55 3.07 5.20
N HIS A 113 -10.32 3.57 5.28
CA HIS A 113 -9.89 4.83 4.64
C HIS A 113 -8.78 4.65 3.60
N VAL A 114 -8.32 3.41 3.35
CA VAL A 114 -7.29 3.13 2.34
C VAL A 114 -7.74 3.59 0.94
N SER A 115 -9.04 3.65 0.67
CA SER A 115 -9.59 4.15 -0.59
C SER A 115 -9.42 5.67 -0.79
N ASP A 116 -9.19 6.43 0.30
CA ASP A 116 -8.95 7.88 0.25
C ASP A 116 -7.50 8.20 -0.19
N LEU A 117 -6.66 7.17 -0.35
CA LEU A 117 -5.26 7.29 -0.73
C LEU A 117 -5.11 7.68 -2.20
N ASP A 118 -4.45 8.81 -2.44
CA ASP A 118 -4.06 9.28 -3.77
C ASP A 118 -2.58 9.04 -4.06
N ALA A 119 -2.22 9.11 -5.34
CA ALA A 119 -0.88 8.78 -5.82
C ALA A 119 0.19 9.76 -5.34
N GLU A 120 -0.16 11.04 -5.19
CA GLU A 120 0.80 12.06 -4.78
C GLU A 120 1.10 11.92 -3.28
N SER A 121 0.10 11.63 -2.45
CA SER A 121 0.31 11.31 -1.04
C SER A 121 1.20 10.08 -0.87
N VAL A 122 0.97 9.00 -1.63
CA VAL A 122 1.84 7.82 -1.64
C VAL A 122 3.27 8.20 -1.99
N ARG A 123 3.47 8.97 -3.07
CA ARG A 123 4.79 9.41 -3.53
C ARG A 123 5.54 10.23 -2.48
N LEU A 124 4.83 11.08 -1.74
CA LEU A 124 5.40 11.97 -0.73
C LEU A 124 5.75 11.23 0.57
N LEU A 125 5.00 10.18 0.92
CA LEU A 125 5.15 9.43 2.16
C LEU A 125 6.07 8.21 2.04
N GLN A 126 6.06 7.52 0.89
CA GLN A 126 6.82 6.28 0.73
C GLN A 126 8.32 6.49 1.00
N GLY A 127 8.91 5.56 1.76
CA GLY A 127 10.33 5.59 2.13
C GLY A 127 10.71 6.61 3.21
N ARG A 128 9.76 7.37 3.77
CA ARG A 128 10.01 8.27 4.91
C ARG A 128 9.87 7.57 6.24
N SER A 129 10.57 8.10 7.24
CA SER A 129 10.59 7.52 8.58
C SER A 129 10.36 8.60 9.64
N PRO A 130 9.12 9.08 9.83
CA PRO A 130 8.81 10.18 10.75
C PRO A 130 9.10 9.87 12.22
N VAL A 131 9.18 8.60 12.61
CA VAL A 131 9.57 8.20 13.98
C VAL A 131 11.06 8.42 14.21
N TRP A 132 11.88 8.22 13.18
CA TRP A 132 13.34 8.17 13.28
C TRP A 132 14.05 9.40 12.68
N SER A 133 13.34 10.19 11.90
CA SER A 133 13.83 11.39 11.23
C SER A 133 12.94 12.57 11.56
N THR A 134 13.45 13.51 12.36
CA THR A 134 12.76 14.78 12.66
C THR A 134 12.47 15.57 11.39
N THR A 135 13.35 15.46 10.39
CA THR A 135 13.16 16.10 9.08
C THR A 135 11.96 15.49 8.35
N ASP A 136 11.80 14.17 8.35
CA ASP A 136 10.63 13.52 7.76
C ASP A 136 9.36 13.85 8.54
N HIS A 137 9.44 13.88 9.88
CA HIS A 137 8.34 14.26 10.74
C HIS A 137 7.82 15.66 10.42
N ASP A 138 8.71 16.67 10.42
CA ASP A 138 8.33 18.05 10.15
C ASP A 138 7.83 18.24 8.71
N PHE A 139 8.42 17.51 7.75
CA PHE A 139 7.95 17.50 6.37
C PHE A 139 6.51 17.00 6.28
N ILE A 140 6.21 15.82 6.85
CA ILE A 140 4.86 15.22 6.81
C ILE A 140 3.87 16.12 7.55
N ARG A 141 4.21 16.59 8.76
CA ARG A 141 3.36 17.47 9.56
C ARG A 141 2.99 18.75 8.82
N ARG A 142 3.96 19.36 8.12
CA ARG A 142 3.71 20.54 7.29
C ARG A 142 2.76 20.23 6.14
N LEU A 143 2.95 19.11 5.45
CA LEU A 143 2.08 18.76 4.31
C LEU A 143 0.64 18.45 4.72
N LEU A 144 0.45 17.80 5.88
CA LEU A 144 -0.88 17.62 6.48
C LEU A 144 -1.53 18.98 6.80
N SER A 145 -0.79 19.88 7.44
CA SER A 145 -1.34 21.17 7.89
C SER A 145 -1.79 22.08 6.74
N ILE A 146 -1.13 21.98 5.58
CA ILE A 146 -1.49 22.77 4.38
C ILE A 146 -2.46 22.02 3.45
N GLY A 147 -2.89 20.81 3.81
CA GLY A 147 -3.85 20.01 3.05
C GLY A 147 -3.32 19.43 1.74
N VAL A 148 -2.00 19.26 1.61
CA VAL A 148 -1.38 18.62 0.42
C VAL A 148 -1.50 17.09 0.50
N LEU A 149 -1.35 16.52 1.69
CA LEU A 149 -1.58 15.09 1.90
C LEU A 149 -3.08 14.82 2.04
N PHE A 150 -3.52 13.74 1.39
CA PHE A 150 -4.90 13.24 1.38
C PHE A 150 -5.93 14.32 1.00
N PRO A 151 -5.83 14.93 -0.20
CA PRO A 151 -6.70 16.03 -0.60
C PRO A 151 -8.19 15.62 -0.70
N GLY A 152 -8.50 14.33 -0.82
CA GLY A 152 -9.86 13.80 -0.80
C GLY A 152 -10.51 13.79 0.60
N VAL A 153 -9.72 13.85 1.67
CA VAL A 153 -10.23 13.94 3.05
C VAL A 153 -10.50 15.41 3.35
N THR A 154 -11.76 15.83 3.21
CA THR A 154 -12.14 17.25 3.40
C THR A 154 -12.43 17.63 4.84
N ASP A 155 -12.78 16.65 5.69
CA ASP A 155 -13.08 16.83 7.10
C ASP A 155 -11.79 17.11 7.91
N PRO A 156 -11.65 18.30 8.53
CA PRO A 156 -10.46 18.65 9.30
C PRO A 156 -10.20 17.75 10.51
N GLU A 157 -11.23 17.20 11.14
CA GLU A 157 -11.06 16.32 12.31
C GLU A 157 -10.55 14.92 11.92
N ARG A 158 -10.66 14.55 10.64
CA ARG A 158 -10.18 13.28 10.10
C ARG A 158 -8.79 13.37 9.45
N ARG A 159 -8.20 14.55 9.34
CA ARG A 159 -6.92 14.79 8.66
C ARG A 159 -5.76 14.88 9.66
#